data_AF-A0A1E3S910-F1
#
_entry.id   AF-A0A1E3S910-F1
#
_cell.length_a   1.000
_cell.length_b   1.000
_cell.length_c   1.000
_cell.angle_alpha   90.00
_cell.angle_beta   90.00
_cell.angle_gamma   90.00
#
_symmetry.space_group_name_H-M   'P 1'
#
loop_
_entity.id
_entity.type
_entity.pdbx_description
1 polymer ?
#
loop_
_entity_poly.entity_id
_entity_poly.type
_entity_poly.pdbx_seq_one_letter_code
_entity_poly.pdbx_strand_id
1 'polypeptide(L)'
;MISHDDERHDAKVRALTIDRAVVLTHGTIPPVPFIHAVGVDAFDGLVDETSAHQRVIADAVADYAARTRNRNLAMPDFPSAPKLKMDQRDEPAYRALSVADYVASAWTAWLATDEQRVRRTIEPRTGKSPWIMPDGLADPVLAEFPPEFAALAKPEPMS
;
A
#
# COMPACT_ATOMS: atom_id res chain seq x y z
N MET A 1 4.10 27.73 4.17
CA MET A 1 4.52 27.92 2.77
C MET A 1 5.94 28.46 2.80
N ILE A 2 6.91 27.75 2.24
CA ILE A 2 8.30 28.25 2.12
C ILE A 2 8.31 29.18 0.90
N SER A 3 8.76 30.42 1.07
CA SER A 3 8.85 31.37 -0.05
C SER A 3 9.93 30.90 -1.04
N HIS A 4 9.67 31.00 -2.34
CA HIS A 4 10.69 30.70 -3.36
C HIS A 4 11.89 31.66 -3.29
N ASP A 5 11.68 32.86 -2.76
CA ASP A 5 12.75 33.88 -2.60
C ASP A 5 13.59 33.67 -1.32
N ASP A 6 13.39 32.58 -0.59
CA ASP A 6 14.16 32.24 0.60
C ASP A 6 15.54 31.68 0.20
N GLU A 7 16.63 32.33 0.60
CA GLU A 7 18.00 31.87 0.32
C GLU A 7 18.28 30.44 0.84
N ARG A 8 17.48 29.94 1.79
CA ARG A 8 17.56 28.58 2.34
C ARG A 8 16.41 27.68 1.88
N HIS A 9 15.66 28.08 0.85
CA HIS A 9 14.52 27.35 0.33
C HIS A 9 14.84 25.86 0.12
N ASP A 10 15.90 25.57 -0.63
CA ASP A 10 16.27 24.19 -1.00
C ASP A 10 16.71 23.36 0.20
N ALA A 11 17.46 23.97 1.12
CA ALA A 11 17.88 23.30 2.35
C ALA A 11 16.67 22.96 3.24
N LYS A 12 15.65 23.83 3.28
CA LYS A 12 14.41 23.58 4.02
C LYS A 12 13.57 22.50 3.36
N VAL A 13 13.47 22.49 2.03
CA VAL A 13 12.78 21.41 1.29
C VAL A 13 13.46 20.07 1.58
N ARG A 14 14.79 19.98 1.45
CA ARG A 14 15.54 18.76 1.78
C ARG A 14 15.34 18.31 3.22
N ALA A 15 15.38 19.22 4.18
CA ALA A 15 15.15 18.90 5.59
C ALA A 15 13.74 18.35 5.88
N LEU A 16 12.74 18.66 5.04
CA LEU A 16 11.39 18.12 5.18
C LEU A 16 11.23 16.73 4.53
N THR A 17 12.06 16.41 3.54
CA THR A 17 11.94 15.18 2.74
C THR A 17 12.96 14.10 3.10
N ILE A 18 14.04 14.46 3.80
CA ILE A 18 15.04 13.52 4.27
C ILE A 18 14.41 12.39 5.09
N ASP A 19 14.88 11.16 4.85
CA ASP A 19 14.38 9.94 5.49
C ASP A 19 12.88 9.66 5.24
N ARG A 20 12.27 10.30 4.22
CA ARG A 20 10.87 10.08 3.81
C ARG A 20 10.80 9.59 2.38
N ALA A 21 9.88 8.66 2.12
CA ALA A 21 9.48 8.36 0.75
C ALA A 21 8.67 9.55 0.19
N VAL A 22 9.04 10.01 -1.00
CA VAL A 22 8.42 11.18 -1.65
C VAL A 22 7.59 10.72 -2.84
N VAL A 23 6.36 11.24 -2.94
CA VAL A 23 5.47 11.02 -4.08
C VAL A 23 5.30 12.32 -4.84
N LEU A 24 5.63 12.32 -6.12
CA LEU A 24 5.46 13.47 -7.00
C LEU A 24 4.09 13.42 -7.67
N THR A 25 3.32 14.50 -7.52
CA THR A 25 2.04 14.65 -8.21
C THR A 25 2.27 15.04 -9.67
N HIS A 26 1.35 14.65 -10.54
CA HIS A 26 1.43 14.97 -11.97
C HIS A 26 1.50 16.51 -12.18
N GLY A 27 2.37 16.93 -13.10
CA GLY A 27 2.58 18.34 -13.42
C GLY A 27 3.37 19.13 -12.37
N THR A 28 3.89 18.48 -11.32
CA THR A 28 4.76 19.12 -10.33
C THR A 28 6.22 18.96 -10.73
N ILE A 29 6.90 20.09 -10.93
CA ILE A 29 8.35 20.13 -11.07
C ILE A 29 8.91 20.41 -9.69
N PRO A 30 9.67 19.48 -9.08
CA PRO A 30 10.22 19.72 -7.76
C PRO A 30 11.30 20.81 -7.83
N PRO A 31 11.42 21.65 -6.80
CA PRO A 31 12.43 22.72 -6.78
C PRO A 31 13.85 22.18 -6.68
N VAL A 32 14.01 20.96 -6.15
CA VAL A 32 15.26 20.21 -6.09
C VAL A 32 15.05 18.84 -6.73
N PRO A 33 16.07 18.25 -7.38
CA PRO A 33 15.96 16.88 -7.86
C PRO A 33 15.87 15.93 -6.65
N PHE A 34 14.90 15.01 -6.72
CA PHE A 34 14.76 13.89 -5.78
C PHE A 34 15.34 12.62 -6.40
N ILE A 35 15.96 11.77 -5.59
CA ILE A 35 16.70 10.58 -6.05
C ILE A 35 15.80 9.34 -6.08
N HIS A 36 14.87 9.25 -5.14
CA HIS A 36 13.99 8.10 -4.93
C HIS A 36 12.51 8.43 -5.07
N ALA A 37 12.17 9.68 -5.38
CA ALA A 37 10.79 10.08 -5.55
C ALA A 37 10.08 9.24 -6.61
N VAL A 38 8.89 8.76 -6.26
CA VAL A 38 8.04 7.95 -7.13
C VAL A 38 6.91 8.78 -7.70
N GLY A 39 6.45 8.40 -8.89
CA GLY A 39 5.20 8.90 -9.43
C GLY A 39 4.00 8.21 -8.78
N VAL A 40 2.81 8.74 -9.05
CA VAL A 40 1.55 8.18 -8.56
C VAL A 40 1.28 6.78 -9.16
N ASP A 41 1.82 6.51 -10.35
CA ASP A 41 1.77 5.24 -11.07
C ASP A 41 2.44 4.08 -10.32
N ALA A 42 3.41 4.35 -9.44
CA ALA A 42 4.01 3.32 -8.59
C ALA A 42 2.98 2.63 -7.67
N PHE A 43 1.90 3.33 -7.31
CA PHE A 43 0.83 2.79 -6.48
C PHE A 43 -0.14 1.91 -7.27
N ASP A 44 -0.20 2.05 -8.60
CA ASP A 44 -1.01 1.16 -9.43
C ASP A 44 -0.45 -0.28 -9.38
N GLY A 45 0.88 -0.42 -9.36
CA GLY A 45 1.55 -1.70 -9.11
C GLY A 45 1.16 -2.31 -7.76
N LEU A 46 1.18 -1.51 -6.68
CA LEU A 46 0.73 -1.97 -5.36
C LEU A 46 -0.74 -2.41 -5.37
N VAL A 47 -1.62 -1.71 -6.09
CA VAL A 47 -3.05 -2.06 -6.21
C VAL A 47 -3.23 -3.38 -6.98
N ASP A 48 -2.44 -3.60 -8.03
CA ASP A 48 -2.46 -4.84 -8.81
C ASP A 48 -1.94 -6.03 -7.99
N GLU A 49 -0.83 -5.85 -7.27
CA GLU A 49 -0.28 -6.86 -6.37
C GLU A 49 -1.24 -7.17 -5.21
N THR A 50 -1.88 -6.15 -4.64
CA THR A 50 -2.94 -6.31 -3.62
C THR A 50 -4.09 -7.14 -4.19
N SER A 51 -4.56 -6.83 -5.40
CA SER A 51 -5.66 -7.56 -6.05
C SER A 51 -5.28 -9.01 -6.36
N ALA A 52 -4.02 -9.27 -6.72
CA ALA A 52 -3.51 -10.62 -6.88
C ALA A 52 -3.48 -11.37 -5.55
N HIS A 53 -3.04 -10.72 -4.47
CA HIS A 53 -2.99 -11.31 -3.14
C HIS A 53 -4.40 -11.63 -2.61
N GLN A 54 -5.39 -10.75 -2.83
CA GLN A 54 -6.80 -11.00 -2.52
C GLN A 54 -7.32 -12.28 -3.18
N ARG A 55 -7.00 -12.49 -4.47
CA ARG A 55 -7.40 -13.72 -5.20
C ARG A 55 -6.78 -14.97 -4.57
N VAL A 56 -5.48 -14.95 -4.30
CA VAL A 56 -4.78 -16.08 -3.68
C VAL A 56 -5.39 -16.46 -2.34
N ILE A 57 -5.72 -15.47 -1.48
CA ILE A 57 -6.39 -15.72 -0.20
C ILE A 57 -7.81 -16.25 -0.43
N ALA A 58 -8.59 -15.65 -1.32
CA ALA A 58 -9.96 -16.09 -1.61
C ALA A 58 -10.00 -17.56 -2.07
N ASP A 59 -9.10 -17.93 -2.99
CA ASP A 59 -8.98 -19.28 -3.52
C ASP A 59 -8.60 -20.27 -2.41
N ALA A 60 -7.64 -19.92 -1.55
CA ALA A 60 -7.27 -20.75 -0.40
C ALA A 60 -8.44 -21.00 0.56
N VAL A 61 -9.27 -19.98 0.84
CA VAL A 61 -10.45 -20.12 1.70
C VAL A 61 -11.53 -20.98 1.01
N ALA A 62 -11.76 -20.77 -0.29
CA ALA A 62 -12.73 -21.55 -1.07
C ALA A 62 -12.33 -23.03 -1.12
N ASP A 63 -11.05 -23.33 -1.37
CA ASP A 63 -10.50 -24.67 -1.38
C ASP A 63 -10.63 -25.36 -0.02
N TYR A 64 -10.35 -24.64 1.07
CA TYR A 64 -10.58 -25.17 2.41
C TYR A 64 -12.05 -25.47 2.67
N ALA A 65 -12.96 -24.55 2.31
CA ALA A 65 -14.41 -24.74 2.46
C ALA A 65 -14.89 -25.97 1.67
N ALA A 66 -14.39 -26.16 0.45
CA ALA A 66 -14.69 -27.30 -0.40
C ALA A 66 -14.19 -28.62 0.22
N ARG A 67 -12.92 -28.68 0.64
CA ARG A 67 -12.30 -29.88 1.24
C ARG A 67 -12.97 -30.30 2.54
N THR A 68 -13.33 -29.34 3.39
CA THR A 68 -13.99 -29.58 4.69
C THR A 68 -15.51 -29.69 4.58
N ARG A 69 -16.08 -29.46 3.39
CA ARG A 69 -17.52 -29.36 3.13
C ARG A 69 -18.22 -28.33 4.03
N ASN A 70 -17.49 -27.34 4.53
CA ASN A 70 -18.04 -26.31 5.40
C ASN A 70 -18.63 -25.16 4.56
N ARG A 71 -19.91 -25.29 4.22
CA ARG A 71 -20.65 -24.26 3.46
C ARG A 71 -20.91 -22.96 4.24
N ASN A 72 -20.70 -22.97 5.56
CA ASN A 72 -20.93 -21.82 6.43
C ASN A 72 -19.64 -21.05 6.73
N LEU A 73 -18.52 -21.41 6.07
CA LEU A 73 -17.27 -20.68 6.25
C LEU A 73 -17.40 -19.28 5.67
N ALA A 74 -17.10 -18.27 6.49
CA ALA A 74 -17.14 -16.88 6.06
C ALA A 74 -16.02 -16.60 5.05
N MET A 75 -16.41 -16.21 3.83
CA MET A 75 -15.49 -15.75 2.80
C MET A 75 -14.82 -14.43 3.26
N PRO A 76 -13.56 -14.17 2.87
CA PRO A 76 -12.92 -12.90 3.13
C PRO A 76 -13.73 -11.75 2.49
N ASP A 77 -13.89 -10.67 3.24
CA ASP A 77 -14.37 -9.41 2.71
C ASP A 77 -13.15 -8.53 2.45
N PHE A 78 -13.00 -8.10 1.20
CA PHE A 78 -11.85 -7.35 0.73
C PHE A 78 -12.26 -5.95 0.28
N PRO A 79 -11.46 -4.92 0.57
CA PRO A 79 -11.69 -3.60 0.03
C PRO A 79 -11.58 -3.62 -1.49
N SER A 80 -12.42 -2.83 -2.16
CA SER A 80 -12.35 -2.63 -3.60
C SER A 80 -11.02 -1.98 -3.99
N ALA A 81 -10.52 -2.32 -5.18
CA ALA A 81 -9.33 -1.69 -5.76
C ALA A 81 -9.44 -0.14 -5.71
N PRO A 82 -8.55 0.53 -4.98
CA PRO A 82 -8.51 1.98 -4.90
C PRO A 82 -8.34 2.60 -6.29
N LYS A 83 -8.91 3.78 -6.48
CA LYS A 83 -8.78 4.54 -7.73
C LYS A 83 -8.41 5.96 -7.41
N LEU A 84 -7.41 6.50 -8.10
CA LEU A 84 -7.08 7.91 -8.04
C LEU A 84 -8.28 8.73 -8.55
N LYS A 85 -8.74 9.67 -7.72
CA LYS A 85 -9.76 10.65 -8.08
C LYS A 85 -9.19 12.03 -7.88
N MET A 86 -8.85 12.69 -8.99
CA MET A 86 -8.35 14.05 -8.95
C MET A 86 -9.47 15.03 -8.63
N ASP A 87 -9.17 15.97 -7.74
CA ASP A 87 -10.04 17.13 -7.51
C ASP A 87 -10.18 17.95 -8.81
N GLN A 88 -11.35 18.57 -9.00
CA GLN A 88 -11.61 19.41 -10.17
C GLN A 88 -10.85 20.75 -10.10
N ARG A 89 -10.51 21.19 -8.89
CA ARG A 89 -9.70 22.39 -8.65
C ARG A 89 -8.25 21.99 -8.91
N ASP A 90 -7.79 22.19 -10.14
CA ASP A 90 -6.44 21.81 -10.60
C ASP A 90 -5.34 22.74 -10.03
N GLU A 91 -5.24 22.82 -8.71
CA GLU A 91 -4.20 23.56 -8.00
C GLU A 91 -3.27 22.60 -7.23
N PRO A 92 -1.99 22.98 -7.00
CA PRO A 92 -1.01 22.08 -6.37
C PRO A 92 -1.48 21.45 -5.06
N ALA A 93 -2.15 22.21 -4.19
CA ALA A 93 -2.62 21.74 -2.90
C ALA A 93 -3.71 20.66 -3.03
N TYR A 94 -4.66 20.84 -3.94
CA TYR A 94 -5.72 19.86 -4.18
C TYR A 94 -5.19 18.62 -4.90
N ARG A 95 -4.25 18.76 -5.84
CA ARG A 95 -3.55 17.61 -6.45
C ARG A 95 -2.81 16.78 -5.39
N ALA A 96 -2.07 17.45 -4.50
CA ALA A 96 -1.36 16.79 -3.39
C ALA A 96 -2.33 16.03 -2.47
N LEU A 97 -3.47 16.64 -2.13
CA LEU A 97 -4.48 16.01 -1.29
C LEU A 97 -5.11 14.79 -1.96
N SER A 98 -5.52 14.89 -3.23
CA SER A 98 -6.07 13.76 -3.99
C SER A 98 -5.10 12.56 -4.06
N VAL A 99 -3.80 12.85 -4.24
CA VAL A 99 -2.77 11.81 -4.24
C VAL A 99 -2.56 11.22 -2.86
N ALA A 100 -2.55 12.03 -1.80
CA ALA A 100 -2.44 11.55 -0.43
C ALA A 100 -3.60 10.61 -0.04
N ASP A 101 -4.84 10.97 -0.42
CA ASP A 101 -6.02 10.14 -0.18
C ASP A 101 -5.95 8.81 -0.95
N TYR A 102 -5.43 8.83 -2.18
CA TYR A 102 -5.21 7.62 -2.98
C TYR A 102 -4.15 6.71 -2.35
N VAL A 103 -3.00 7.27 -1.97
CA VAL A 103 -1.90 6.56 -1.29
C VAL A 103 -2.40 5.91 0.01
N ALA A 104 -3.15 6.65 0.82
CA ALA A 104 -3.74 6.13 2.06
C ALA A 104 -4.70 4.98 1.78
N SER A 105 -5.50 5.09 0.73
CA SER A 105 -6.44 4.02 0.31
C SER A 105 -5.70 2.78 -0.20
N ALA A 106 -4.66 2.92 -1.02
CA ALA A 106 -3.83 1.82 -1.51
C ALA A 106 -3.15 1.06 -0.37
N TRP A 107 -2.55 1.80 0.57
CA TRP A 107 -1.94 1.20 1.76
C TRP A 107 -2.99 0.49 2.62
N THR A 108 -4.13 1.13 2.89
CA THR A 108 -5.21 0.53 3.68
C THR A 108 -5.72 -0.76 3.04
N ALA A 109 -5.82 -0.79 1.70
CA ALA A 109 -6.23 -1.98 0.97
C ALA A 109 -5.24 -3.15 1.13
N TRP A 110 -3.93 -2.87 1.08
CA TRP A 110 -2.89 -3.87 1.34
C TRP A 110 -3.01 -4.45 2.76
N LEU A 111 -3.04 -3.59 3.78
CA LEU A 111 -3.12 -4.02 5.19
C LEU A 111 -4.39 -4.83 5.46
N ALA A 112 -5.54 -4.33 5.03
CA ALA A 112 -6.82 -5.01 5.25
C ALA A 112 -6.86 -6.38 4.54
N THR A 113 -6.21 -6.50 3.38
CA THR A 113 -6.08 -7.77 2.67
C THR A 113 -5.22 -8.76 3.47
N ASP A 114 -4.03 -8.34 3.91
CA ASP A 114 -3.12 -9.21 4.65
C ASP A 114 -3.66 -9.59 6.04
N GLU A 115 -4.42 -8.69 6.68
CA GLU A 115 -5.15 -9.03 7.91
C GLU A 115 -6.12 -10.21 7.73
N GLN A 116 -6.79 -10.33 6.58
CA GLN A 116 -7.68 -11.47 6.32
C GLN A 116 -6.89 -12.79 6.24
N ARG A 117 -5.65 -12.75 5.73
CA ARG A 117 -4.73 -13.88 5.68
C ARG A 117 -4.24 -14.25 7.08
N VAL A 118 -3.76 -13.28 7.86
CA VAL A 118 -3.30 -13.50 9.25
C VAL A 118 -4.42 -14.12 10.10
N ARG A 119 -5.63 -13.54 10.07
CA ARG A 119 -6.80 -14.04 10.83
C ARG A 119 -7.17 -15.50 10.53
N ARG A 120 -6.78 -16.01 9.35
CA ARG A 120 -7.09 -17.37 8.87
C ARG A 120 -5.88 -18.31 8.91
N THR A 121 -4.75 -17.82 9.40
CA THR A 121 -3.51 -18.59 9.56
C THR A 121 -3.54 -19.44 10.83
N ILE A 122 -3.98 -18.85 11.95
CA ILE A 122 -4.03 -19.53 13.26
C ILE A 122 -5.47 -19.94 13.57
N GLU A 123 -5.68 -21.19 13.97
CA GLU A 123 -6.99 -21.66 14.43
C GLU A 123 -7.37 -20.99 15.77
N PRO A 124 -8.50 -20.24 15.86
CA PRO A 124 -8.82 -19.45 17.05
C PRO A 124 -8.98 -20.25 18.34
N ARG A 125 -9.37 -21.52 18.25
CA ARG A 125 -9.62 -22.38 19.43
C ARG A 125 -8.37 -23.08 19.95
N THR A 126 -7.46 -23.47 19.05
CA THR A 126 -6.31 -24.32 19.40
C THR A 126 -4.98 -23.57 19.32
N GLY A 127 -4.93 -22.40 18.68
CA GLY A 127 -3.71 -21.64 18.46
C GLY A 127 -2.76 -22.28 17.44
N LYS A 128 -3.20 -23.29 16.69
CA LYS A 128 -2.34 -24.02 15.74
C LYS A 128 -2.33 -23.37 14.35
N SER A 129 -1.16 -23.38 13.72
CA SER A 129 -0.93 -23.03 12.31
C SER A 129 -0.26 -24.23 11.61
N PRO A 130 -0.53 -24.50 10.32
CA PRO A 130 -1.53 -23.83 9.48
C PRO A 130 -2.98 -24.22 9.82
N TRP A 131 -3.92 -23.29 9.68
CA TRP A 131 -5.37 -23.53 9.79
C TRP A 131 -6.07 -23.57 8.42
N ILE A 132 -6.56 -22.43 7.93
CA ILE A 132 -7.23 -22.32 6.63
C ILE A 132 -6.20 -21.99 5.55
N MET A 133 -5.26 -21.09 5.84
CA MET A 133 -4.19 -20.74 4.92
C MET A 133 -3.24 -21.94 4.73
N PRO A 134 -2.86 -22.28 3.49
CA PRO A 134 -1.91 -23.35 3.20
C PRO A 134 -0.49 -22.99 3.61
N ASP A 135 0.39 -24.01 3.65
CA ASP A 135 1.83 -23.82 3.81
C ASP A 135 2.37 -22.83 2.75
N GLY A 136 3.21 -21.90 3.18
CA GLY A 136 3.71 -20.80 2.33
C GLY A 136 2.84 -19.53 2.34
N LEU A 137 1.59 -19.62 2.78
CA LEU A 137 0.71 -18.46 3.01
C LEU A 137 0.34 -18.27 4.50
N ALA A 138 0.60 -19.29 5.33
CA ALA A 138 0.27 -19.35 6.74
C ALA A 138 1.29 -18.66 7.68
N ASP A 139 1.73 -17.45 7.33
CA ASP A 139 2.58 -16.62 8.21
C ASP A 139 1.73 -15.84 9.24
N PRO A 140 1.91 -15.99 10.56
CA PRO A 140 1.10 -15.25 11.52
C PRO A 140 1.44 -13.75 11.62
N VAL A 141 2.49 -13.28 10.95
CA VAL A 141 2.93 -11.88 10.93
C VAL A 141 2.37 -11.17 9.71
N LEU A 142 2.04 -9.87 9.85
CA LEU A 142 1.65 -9.04 8.71
C LEU A 142 2.80 -8.95 7.70
N ALA A 143 2.50 -9.14 6.43
CA ALA A 143 3.45 -8.99 5.35
C ALA A 143 3.92 -7.53 5.23
N GLU A 144 5.21 -7.35 4.97
CA GLU A 144 5.74 -6.09 4.48
C GLU A 144 5.12 -5.74 3.12
N PHE A 145 5.40 -4.54 2.61
CA PHE A 145 5.00 -4.23 1.24
C PHE A 145 5.59 -5.24 0.24
N PRO A 146 4.91 -5.48 -0.88
CA PRO A 146 5.47 -6.34 -1.90
C PRO A 146 6.87 -5.87 -2.35
N PRO A 147 7.81 -6.79 -2.61
CA PRO A 147 9.22 -6.42 -2.81
C PRO A 147 9.45 -5.42 -3.95
N GLU A 148 8.67 -5.52 -5.02
CA GLU A 148 8.77 -4.61 -6.17
C GLU A 148 8.39 -3.18 -5.77
N PHE A 149 7.26 -3.00 -5.08
CA PHE A 149 6.86 -1.70 -4.54
C PHE A 149 7.83 -1.18 -3.46
N ALA A 150 8.27 -2.04 -2.54
CA ALA A 150 9.20 -1.68 -1.48
C ALA A 150 10.57 -1.20 -2.02
N ALA A 151 11.01 -1.76 -3.15
CA ALA A 151 12.24 -1.32 -3.81
C ALA A 151 12.14 0.08 -4.44
N LEU A 152 10.92 0.53 -4.75
CA LEU A 152 10.62 1.87 -5.29
C LEU A 152 10.43 2.90 -4.18
N ALA A 153 9.68 2.56 -3.13
CA ALA A 153 9.29 3.48 -2.05
C ALA A 153 10.43 3.73 -1.02
N LYS A 154 11.63 4.03 -1.50
CA LYS A 154 12.80 4.29 -0.65
C LYS A 154 12.78 5.71 -0.09
N PRO A 155 13.29 5.90 1.14
CA PRO A 155 13.43 7.23 1.72
C PRO A 155 14.47 8.06 0.97
N GLU A 156 14.21 9.36 0.74
CA GLU A 156 15.20 10.28 0.18
C GLU A 156 16.44 10.38 1.08
N PRO A 157 17.65 10.30 0.50
CA PRO A 157 18.88 10.30 1.27
C PRO A 157 19.25 11.70 1.79
N MET A 158 20.12 11.72 2.80
CA MET A 158 20.83 12.92 3.25
C MET A 158 21.87 13.33 2.19
N SER A 159 21.44 13.99 1.12
CA SER A 159 22.34 14.58 0.12
C SER A 159 22.70 16.02 0.45
#